data_AF-A0A543FFY4-F1
#
_entry.id   AF-A0A543FFY4-F1
#
_cell.length_a   1.000
_cell.length_b   1.000
_cell.length_c   1.000
_cell.angle_alpha   90.00
_cell.angle_beta   90.00
_cell.angle_gamma   90.00
#
_symmetry.space_group_name_H-M   'P 1'
#
loop_
_entity.id
_entity.type
_entity.pdbx_description
1 polymer ?
#
loop_
_entity_poly.entity_id
_entity_poly.type
_entity_poly.pdbx_seq_one_letter_code
_entity_poly.pdbx_strand_id
1 'polypeptide(L)'
;MLTDLHCPHCGMDDQVQAVPALYAAGTYFAHGTGDYNGLGFTSYGPVAVFGTATITRIHATTLARSLPPEPVPQPTTGYLTWGTAALLLPILVSLPLLASLSDVPENMSRSQVLFAIVCTVAILSIPSVACFATAGVRMRQRHRITRGRRAAHALWSAGVYCHRCGYCFWPTAVATGIPIRQPVSTADFTRLVWDAGRYHKRQTTHPLVSVTGR
;
A
#
# COMPACT_ATOMS: atom_id res chain seq x y z
N MET A 1 -0.81 39.96 0.76
CA MET A 1 -1.64 39.55 1.92
C MET A 1 -0.69 38.96 2.96
N LEU A 2 -0.60 39.57 4.14
CA LEU A 2 0.21 39.02 5.23
C LEU A 2 -0.55 37.80 5.79
N THR A 3 0.02 36.61 5.65
CA THR A 3 -0.57 35.39 6.20
C THR A 3 -0.26 35.36 7.70
N ASP A 4 -1.30 35.39 8.54
CA ASP A 4 -1.15 35.28 9.98
C ASP A 4 -0.78 33.83 10.37
N LEU A 5 0.46 33.64 10.84
CA LEU A 5 1.02 32.34 11.23
C LEU A 5 0.95 32.08 12.73
N HIS A 6 0.35 32.99 13.52
CA HIS A 6 0.21 32.77 14.97
C HIS A 6 -0.66 31.55 15.24
N CYS A 7 -0.17 30.67 16.11
CA CYS A 7 -0.86 29.47 16.51
C CYS A 7 -2.20 29.84 17.17
N PRO A 8 -3.35 29.28 16.73
CA PRO A 8 -4.65 29.64 17.28
C PRO A 8 -4.88 29.16 18.71
N HIS A 9 -3.99 28.30 19.24
CA HIS A 9 -4.07 27.80 20.62
C HIS A 9 -3.24 28.64 21.60
N CYS A 10 -1.97 28.91 21.30
CA CYS A 10 -1.08 29.67 22.20
C CYS A 10 -0.84 31.13 21.80
N GLY A 11 -1.27 31.55 20.60
CA GLY A 11 -1.06 32.90 20.08
C GLY A 11 0.36 33.23 19.63
N MET A 12 1.32 32.30 19.75
CA MET A 12 2.74 32.52 19.40
C MET A 12 3.06 31.99 17.99
N ASP A 13 4.11 32.54 17.36
CA ASP A 13 4.64 32.16 16.04
C ASP A 13 6.08 31.60 16.07
N ASP A 14 6.75 31.63 17.23
CA ASP A 14 8.16 31.27 17.45
C ASP A 14 8.51 29.80 17.15
N GLN A 15 7.58 28.88 17.41
CA GLN A 15 7.76 27.43 17.24
C GLN A 15 6.83 26.82 16.20
N VAL A 16 6.52 27.61 15.18
CA VAL A 16 5.58 27.25 14.12
C VAL A 16 6.35 26.86 12.86
N GLN A 17 6.10 25.67 12.33
CA GLN A 17 6.79 25.14 11.16
C GLN A 17 5.80 24.59 10.14
N ALA A 18 6.06 24.82 8.85
CA ALA A 18 5.29 24.22 7.78
C ALA A 18 5.39 22.68 7.86
N VAL A 19 4.25 21.98 7.72
CA VAL A 19 4.19 20.52 7.77
C VAL A 19 5.14 19.86 6.75
N PRO A 20 5.29 20.35 5.50
CA PRO A 20 6.26 19.80 4.56
C PRO A 20 7.71 19.89 5.03
N ALA A 21 8.09 21.01 5.63
CA ALA A 21 9.45 21.21 6.13
C ALA A 21 9.71 20.28 7.33
N LEU A 22 8.72 20.12 8.21
CA LEU A 22 8.79 19.21 9.34
C LEU A 22 8.91 17.75 8.88
N TYR A 23 8.10 17.34 7.90
CA TYR A 23 8.13 16.00 7.35
C TYR A 23 9.46 15.71 6.64
N ALA A 24 9.97 16.65 5.84
CA ALA A 24 11.27 16.54 5.18
C ALA A 24 12.42 16.46 6.20
N ALA A 25 12.41 17.30 7.25
CA ALA A 25 13.40 17.25 8.31
C ALA A 25 13.33 15.95 9.14
N GLY A 26 12.13 15.39 9.29
CA GLY A 26 11.89 14.16 10.03
C GLY A 26 12.06 12.87 9.23
N THR A 27 12.34 12.93 7.92
CA THR A 27 12.52 11.76 7.05
C THR A 27 13.94 11.72 6.51
N TYR A 28 14.61 10.57 6.63
CA TYR A 28 15.94 10.38 6.08
C TYR A 28 16.11 9.00 5.44
N PHE A 29 16.97 8.93 4.43
CA PHE A 29 17.28 7.72 3.68
C PHE A 29 18.64 7.20 4.12
N ALA A 30 18.68 5.95 4.58
CA ALA A 30 19.90 5.23 4.84
C ALA A 30 20.16 4.27 3.67
N HIS A 31 21.33 4.38 3.06
CA HIS A 31 21.80 3.49 2.01
C HIS A 31 22.86 2.57 2.61
N GLY A 32 22.63 1.26 2.54
CA GLY A 32 23.62 0.24 2.89
C GLY A 32 23.92 -0.64 1.70
N THR A 33 25.15 -1.12 1.58
CA THR A 33 25.51 -2.21 0.68
C THR A 33 25.55 -3.50 1.49
N GLY A 34 24.85 -4.52 1.02
CA GLY A 34 24.90 -5.87 1.59
C GLY A 34 25.30 -6.87 0.52
N ASP A 35 25.99 -7.92 0.91
CA ASP A 35 26.36 -8.99 -0.01
C ASP A 35 25.21 -10.00 -0.10
N TYR A 36 24.94 -10.49 -1.31
CA TYR A 36 24.01 -11.58 -1.53
C TYR A 36 24.66 -12.67 -2.38
N ASN A 37 24.36 -13.91 -2.00
CA ASN A 37 24.82 -15.10 -2.70
C ASN A 37 23.58 -15.81 -3.23
N GLY A 38 23.61 -16.21 -4.50
CA GLY A 38 22.50 -16.88 -5.17
C GLY A 38 22.97 -17.90 -6.19
N LEU A 39 22.02 -18.61 -6.78
CA LEU A 39 22.25 -19.57 -7.85
C LEU A 39 21.61 -19.04 -9.13
N GLY A 40 22.41 -18.86 -10.19
CA GLY A 40 21.92 -18.59 -11.54
C GLY A 40 21.89 -19.86 -12.36
N PHE A 41 20.87 -20.06 -13.19
CA PHE A 41 20.81 -21.18 -14.12
C PHE A 41 21.17 -20.70 -15.53
N THR A 42 22.24 -21.27 -16.10
CA THR A 42 22.69 -20.99 -17.47
C THR A 42 22.53 -22.25 -18.34
N SER A 43 22.69 -22.11 -19.65
CA SER A 43 22.74 -23.25 -20.58
C SER A 43 23.87 -24.25 -20.28
N TYR A 44 24.86 -23.86 -19.48
CA TYR A 44 25.99 -24.71 -19.07
C TYR A 44 25.85 -25.27 -17.65
N GLY A 45 24.70 -25.03 -16.99
CA GLY A 45 24.42 -25.50 -15.64
C GLY A 45 24.27 -24.37 -14.60
N PRO A 46 24.12 -24.74 -13.31
CA PRO A 46 24.02 -23.78 -12.22
C PRO A 46 25.36 -23.09 -11.94
N VAL A 47 25.36 -21.77 -11.87
CA VAL A 47 26.53 -20.94 -11.56
C VAL A 47 26.24 -20.13 -10.29
N ALA A 48 27.18 -20.13 -9.35
CA ALA A 48 27.08 -19.32 -8.14
C ALA A 48 27.20 -17.83 -8.51
N VAL A 49 26.23 -17.03 -8.07
CA VAL A 49 26.21 -15.58 -8.25
C VAL A 49 26.53 -14.94 -6.91
N PHE A 50 27.65 -14.24 -6.86
CA PHE A 50 28.04 -13.38 -5.75
C PHE A 50 27.84 -11.94 -6.21
N GLY A 51 27.07 -11.17 -5.47
CA GLY A 51 26.77 -9.80 -5.84
C GLY A 51 26.58 -8.90 -4.63
N THR A 52 26.68 -7.60 -4.86
CA THR A 52 26.35 -6.58 -3.87
C THR A 52 24.96 -6.05 -4.17
N ALA A 53 24.09 -6.02 -3.16
CA ALA A 53 22.79 -5.37 -3.21
C ALA A 53 22.83 -4.05 -2.44
N THR A 54 22.28 -3.00 -3.04
CA THR A 54 22.01 -1.75 -2.33
C THR A 54 20.68 -1.86 -1.60
N ILE A 55 20.72 -1.84 -0.26
CA ILE A 55 19.56 -1.80 0.62
C ILE A 55 19.29 -0.35 0.99
N THR A 56 18.16 0.17 0.54
CA THR A 56 17.62 1.46 0.95
C THR A 56 16.64 1.30 2.11
N ARG A 57 16.88 1.99 3.23
CA ARG A 57 15.95 2.07 4.35
C ARG A 57 15.48 3.51 4.51
N ILE A 58 14.18 3.68 4.70
CA ILE A 58 13.58 4.99 4.98
C ILE A 58 13.30 5.04 6.48
N HIS A 59 13.89 6.00 7.16
CA HIS A 59 13.64 6.26 8.56
C HIS A 59 12.83 7.55 8.68
N ALA A 60 11.87 7.53 9.61
CA ALA A 60 11.04 8.68 9.89
C ALA A 60 10.89 8.85 11.40
N THR A 61 10.99 10.07 11.90
CA THR A 61 10.68 10.39 13.30
C THR A 61 9.22 10.08 13.60
N THR A 62 8.88 9.89 14.88
CA THR A 62 7.50 9.61 15.30
C THR A 62 6.52 10.68 14.82
N LEU A 63 6.96 11.95 14.83
CA LEU A 63 6.16 13.08 14.38
C LEU A 63 5.99 13.13 12.85
N ALA A 64 7.05 12.87 12.08
CA ALA A 64 6.90 12.76 10.63
C ALA A 64 5.99 11.57 10.25
N ARG A 65 6.05 10.46 11.01
CA ARG A 65 5.17 9.30 10.83
C ARG A 65 3.70 9.57 11.13
N SER A 66 3.39 10.56 11.98
CA SER A 66 2.00 10.93 12.30
C SER A 66 1.39 11.92 11.30
N LEU A 67 2.19 12.47 10.38
CA LEU A 67 1.76 13.45 9.37
C LEU A 67 2.03 13.01 7.91
N PRO A 68 1.69 11.77 7.50
CA PRO A 68 1.96 11.30 6.16
C PRO A 68 1.05 11.99 5.11
N PRO A 69 1.62 12.44 3.97
CA PRO A 69 0.83 13.06 2.90
C PRO A 69 -0.11 12.06 2.19
N GLU A 70 0.27 10.79 2.17
CA GLU A 70 -0.51 9.71 1.55
C GLU A 70 -0.48 8.43 2.40
N PRO A 71 -1.53 7.60 2.35
CA PRO A 71 -1.53 6.31 3.03
C PRO A 71 -0.47 5.39 2.43
N VAL A 72 0.19 4.60 3.28
CA VAL A 72 1.24 3.67 2.86
C VAL A 72 0.65 2.64 1.88
N PRO A 73 1.10 2.60 0.61
CA PRO A 73 0.64 1.58 -0.32
C PRO A 73 1.14 0.21 0.13
N GLN A 74 0.22 -0.75 0.24
CA GLN A 74 0.60 -2.12 0.54
C GLN A 74 1.30 -2.75 -0.68
N PRO A 75 2.38 -3.51 -0.47
CA PRO A 75 3.11 -4.14 -1.58
C PRO A 75 2.20 -5.10 -2.34
N THR A 76 2.20 -4.99 -3.68
CA THR A 76 1.48 -5.90 -4.59
C THR A 76 2.37 -7.01 -5.13
N THR A 77 3.70 -6.83 -5.06
CA THR A 77 4.69 -7.73 -5.65
C THR A 77 4.55 -9.16 -5.15
N GLY A 78 4.34 -9.35 -3.84
CA GLY A 78 4.18 -10.68 -3.25
C GLY A 78 2.99 -11.47 -3.83
N TYR A 79 1.85 -10.80 -4.07
CA TYR A 79 0.67 -11.48 -4.63
C TYR A 79 0.88 -11.84 -6.11
N LEU A 80 1.63 -11.02 -6.85
CA LEU A 80 1.99 -11.32 -8.23
C LEU A 80 2.98 -12.49 -8.31
N THR A 81 4.00 -12.53 -7.44
CA THR A 81 4.95 -13.65 -7.40
C THR A 81 4.29 -14.95 -6.95
N TRP A 82 3.43 -14.91 -5.93
CA TRP A 82 2.70 -16.09 -5.48
C TRP A 82 1.64 -16.53 -6.49
N GLY A 83 0.93 -15.59 -7.11
CA GLY A 83 -0.07 -15.90 -8.14
C GLY A 83 0.55 -16.52 -9.39
N THR A 84 1.71 -16.03 -9.82
CA THR A 84 2.46 -16.63 -10.94
C THR A 84 3.02 -18.00 -10.59
N ALA A 85 3.61 -18.17 -9.40
CA ALA A 85 4.09 -19.46 -8.92
C ALA A 85 2.96 -20.50 -8.81
N ALA A 86 1.81 -20.11 -8.25
CA ALA A 86 0.64 -20.98 -8.13
C ALA A 86 0.05 -21.38 -9.48
N LEU A 87 0.23 -20.56 -10.52
CA LEU A 87 -0.25 -20.85 -11.89
C LEU A 87 0.63 -21.87 -12.62
N LEU A 88 1.90 -22.06 -12.21
CA LEU A 88 2.77 -23.09 -12.77
C LEU A 88 2.30 -24.51 -12.39
N LEU A 89 1.70 -24.68 -11.22
CA LEU A 89 1.27 -25.98 -10.72
C LEU A 89 0.16 -26.65 -11.57
N PRO A 90 -0.95 -25.97 -11.94
CA PRO A 90 -1.93 -26.55 -12.87
C PRO A 90 -1.36 -26.76 -14.28
N ILE A 91 -0.41 -25.94 -14.73
CA ILE A 91 0.26 -26.15 -16.03
C ILE A 91 1.09 -27.44 -16.00
N LEU A 92 1.87 -27.65 -14.94
CA LEU A 92 2.70 -28.85 -14.77
C LEU A 92 1.87 -30.12 -14.61
N VAL A 93 0.70 -30.04 -13.94
CA VAL A 93 -0.21 -31.19 -13.76
C VAL A 93 -1.03 -31.48 -15.03
N SER A 94 -1.42 -30.45 -15.80
CA SER A 94 -2.23 -30.65 -17.01
C SER A 94 -1.47 -31.30 -18.16
N LEU A 95 -0.18 -31.00 -18.35
CA LEU A 95 0.65 -31.57 -19.42
C LEU A 95 0.69 -33.12 -19.44
N PRO A 96 1.07 -33.83 -18.35
CA PRO A 96 1.06 -35.29 -18.34
C PRO A 96 -0.35 -35.86 -18.42
N LEU A 97 -1.35 -35.17 -17.84
CA LEU A 97 -2.74 -35.62 -17.83
C LEU A 97 -3.38 -35.53 -19.22
N LEU A 98 -3.00 -34.52 -20.02
CA LEU A 98 -3.33 -34.46 -21.45
C LEU A 98 -2.60 -35.54 -22.25
N ALA A 99 -1.34 -35.84 -21.93
CA ALA A 99 -0.61 -36.93 -22.57
C ALA A 99 -1.27 -38.30 -22.31
N SER A 100 -1.85 -38.52 -21.12
CA SER A 100 -2.58 -39.74 -20.80
C SER A 100 -3.88 -39.95 -21.61
N LEU A 101 -4.37 -38.93 -22.34
CA LEU A 101 -5.53 -39.09 -23.22
C LEU A 101 -5.25 -40.00 -24.44
N SER A 102 -3.98 -40.23 -24.79
CA SER A 102 -3.63 -41.17 -25.86
C SER A 102 -3.73 -42.63 -25.42
N ASP A 103 -3.52 -42.91 -24.13
CA ASP A 103 -3.47 -44.27 -23.56
C ASP A 103 -4.71 -44.59 -22.72
N VAL A 104 -5.88 -44.05 -23.10
CA VAL A 104 -7.12 -44.28 -22.34
C VAL A 104 -7.51 -45.76 -22.42
N PRO A 105 -7.60 -46.48 -21.28
CA PRO A 105 -8.00 -47.88 -21.28
C PRO A 105 -9.47 -48.04 -21.71
N GLU A 106 -9.79 -49.14 -22.40
CA GLU A 106 -11.12 -49.40 -23.00
C GLU A 106 -12.29 -49.39 -22.00
N ASN A 107 -12.00 -49.50 -20.71
CA ASN A 107 -12.98 -49.49 -19.62
C ASN A 107 -13.44 -48.08 -19.20
N MET A 108 -12.81 -47.01 -19.68
CA MET A 108 -13.10 -45.65 -19.24
C MET A 108 -13.50 -44.76 -20.42
N SER A 109 -14.65 -44.09 -20.29
CA SER A 109 -15.12 -43.18 -21.34
C SER A 109 -14.25 -41.92 -21.39
N ARG A 110 -13.85 -41.49 -22.60
CA ARG A 110 -13.02 -40.29 -22.80
C ARG A 110 -13.63 -39.03 -22.17
N SER A 111 -14.96 -38.94 -22.12
CA SER A 111 -15.67 -37.84 -21.47
C SER A 111 -15.47 -37.79 -19.96
N GLN A 112 -15.40 -38.95 -19.27
CA GLN A 112 -15.10 -39.01 -17.84
C GLN A 112 -13.67 -38.55 -17.54
N VAL A 113 -12.71 -38.94 -18.38
CA VAL A 113 -11.30 -38.50 -18.23
C VAL A 113 -11.18 -36.99 -18.45
N LEU A 114 -11.80 -36.46 -19.51
CA LEU A 114 -11.82 -35.02 -19.77
C LEU A 114 -12.49 -34.23 -18.64
N PHE A 115 -13.60 -34.73 -18.10
CA PHE A 115 -14.27 -34.09 -16.97
C PHE A 115 -13.36 -34.04 -15.73
N ALA A 116 -12.68 -35.14 -15.39
CA ALA A 116 -11.74 -35.17 -14.27
C ALA A 116 -10.56 -34.20 -14.48
N ILE A 117 -10.00 -34.12 -15.69
CA ILE A 117 -8.94 -33.15 -16.04
C ILE A 117 -9.41 -31.72 -15.78
N VAL A 118 -10.58 -31.36 -16.29
CA VAL A 118 -11.14 -30.00 -16.15
C VAL A 118 -11.38 -29.66 -14.68
N CYS A 119 -11.96 -30.57 -13.90
CA CYS A 119 -12.20 -30.35 -12.47
C CYS A 119 -10.89 -30.16 -11.69
N THR A 120 -9.87 -30.99 -11.94
CA THR A 120 -8.57 -30.86 -11.27
C THR A 120 -7.88 -29.54 -11.61
N VAL A 121 -7.87 -29.14 -12.88
CA VAL A 121 -7.30 -27.85 -13.31
C VAL A 121 -8.07 -26.67 -12.70
N ALA A 122 -9.40 -26.74 -12.65
CA ALA A 122 -10.24 -25.70 -12.08
C ALA A 122 -9.94 -25.50 -10.58
N ILE A 123 -9.85 -26.58 -9.80
CA ILE A 123 -9.55 -26.54 -8.36
C ILE A 123 -8.15 -25.97 -8.10
N LEU A 124 -7.15 -26.43 -8.86
CA LEU A 124 -5.77 -25.98 -8.72
C LEU A 124 -5.57 -24.51 -9.14
N SER A 125 -6.47 -23.96 -9.96
CA SER A 125 -6.39 -22.57 -10.42
C SER A 125 -6.97 -21.56 -9.43
N ILE A 126 -7.77 -22.01 -8.44
CA ILE A 126 -8.39 -21.14 -7.41
C ILE A 126 -7.39 -20.22 -6.71
N PRO A 127 -6.24 -20.69 -6.16
CA PRO A 127 -5.28 -19.81 -5.48
C PRO A 127 -4.69 -18.75 -6.39
N SER A 128 -4.43 -19.09 -7.65
CA SER A 128 -3.92 -18.15 -8.66
C SER A 128 -4.94 -17.05 -8.94
N VAL A 129 -6.21 -17.43 -9.19
CA VAL A 129 -7.31 -16.48 -9.40
C VAL A 129 -7.49 -15.55 -8.19
N ALA A 130 -7.42 -16.10 -6.97
CA ALA A 130 -7.50 -15.29 -5.73
C ALA A 130 -6.34 -14.28 -5.62
N CYS A 131 -5.11 -14.71 -5.93
CA CYS A 131 -3.94 -13.82 -5.94
C CYS A 131 -4.04 -12.71 -6.99
N PHE A 132 -4.48 -13.03 -8.22
CA PHE A 132 -4.66 -12.02 -9.27
C PHE A 132 -5.82 -11.07 -8.97
N ALA A 133 -6.93 -11.57 -8.41
CA ALA A 133 -8.05 -10.74 -7.98
C ALA A 133 -7.63 -9.75 -6.89
N THR A 134 -6.91 -10.21 -5.86
CA THR A 134 -6.39 -9.34 -4.79
C THR A 134 -5.37 -8.33 -5.30
N ALA A 135 -4.46 -8.74 -6.20
CA ALA A 135 -3.54 -7.83 -6.87
C ALA A 135 -4.29 -6.76 -7.69
N GLY A 136 -5.33 -7.14 -8.43
CA GLY A 136 -6.18 -6.22 -9.20
C GLY A 136 -6.92 -5.22 -8.32
N VAL A 137 -7.50 -5.65 -7.19
CA VAL A 137 -8.13 -4.75 -6.22
C VAL A 137 -7.12 -3.75 -5.65
N ARG A 138 -5.92 -4.21 -5.29
CA ARG A 138 -4.85 -3.33 -4.78
C ARG A 138 -4.33 -2.36 -5.85
N MET A 139 -4.22 -2.79 -7.10
CA MET A 139 -3.84 -1.94 -8.22
C MET A 139 -4.88 -0.82 -8.46
N ARG A 140 -6.18 -1.15 -8.41
CA ARG A 140 -7.26 -0.15 -8.47
C ARG A 140 -7.17 0.85 -7.32
N GLN A 141 -6.86 0.38 -6.11
CA GLN A 141 -6.67 1.26 -4.95
C GLN A 141 -5.46 2.19 -5.14
N ARG A 142 -4.33 1.67 -5.66
CA ARG A 142 -3.16 2.47 -6.01
C ARG A 142 -3.52 3.55 -7.05
N HIS A 143 -4.27 3.20 -8.09
CA HIS A 143 -4.73 4.19 -9.07
C HIS A 143 -5.62 5.27 -8.45
N ARG A 144 -6.50 4.92 -7.50
CA ARG A 144 -7.32 5.91 -6.77
C ARG A 144 -6.45 6.87 -5.96
N ILE A 145 -5.46 6.34 -5.22
CA ILE A 145 -4.51 7.16 -4.45
C ILE A 145 -3.77 8.12 -5.40
N THR A 146 -3.28 7.63 -6.55
CA THR A 146 -2.57 8.50 -7.52
C THR A 146 -3.46 9.61 -8.09
N ARG A 147 -4.76 9.36 -8.27
CA ARG A 147 -5.71 10.38 -8.77
C ARG A 147 -5.98 11.46 -7.72
N GLY A 148 -6.11 11.09 -6.45
CA GLY A 148 -6.37 12.00 -5.34
C GLY A 148 -5.15 12.77 -4.84
N ARG A 149 -3.94 12.34 -5.23
CA ARG A 149 -2.66 12.85 -4.71
C ARG A 149 -2.52 14.36 -4.74
N ARG A 150 -2.87 15.00 -5.86
CA ARG A 150 -2.71 16.45 -5.99
C ARG A 150 -3.58 17.23 -5.00
N ALA A 151 -4.83 16.80 -4.80
CA ALA A 151 -5.77 17.46 -3.89
C ALA A 151 -5.34 17.31 -2.42
N ALA A 152 -4.99 16.09 -2.00
CA ALA A 152 -4.46 15.84 -0.66
C ALA A 152 -3.16 16.60 -0.42
N HIS A 153 -2.23 16.56 -1.38
CA HIS A 153 -0.94 17.21 -1.24
C HIS A 153 -1.05 18.74 -1.16
N ALA A 154 -1.95 19.35 -1.94
CA ALA A 154 -2.20 20.79 -1.84
C ALA A 154 -2.64 21.18 -0.43
N LEU A 155 -3.60 20.46 0.15
CA LEU A 155 -4.09 20.71 1.51
C LEU A 155 -3.02 20.43 2.58
N TRP A 156 -2.29 19.33 2.43
CA TRP A 156 -1.18 18.98 3.33
C TRP A 156 -0.05 20.02 3.30
N SER A 157 0.29 20.51 2.11
CA SER A 157 1.41 21.43 1.91
C SER A 157 1.18 22.82 2.51
N ALA A 158 -0.08 23.22 2.63
CA ALA A 158 -0.50 24.46 3.27
C ALA A 158 -0.67 24.34 4.80
N GLY A 159 -0.50 23.14 5.36
CA GLY A 159 -0.61 22.90 6.79
C GLY A 159 0.61 23.39 7.56
N VAL A 160 0.37 23.81 8.80
CA VAL A 160 1.38 24.32 9.70
C VAL A 160 1.25 23.62 11.06
N TYR A 161 2.37 23.32 11.70
CA TYR A 161 2.46 22.63 12.99
C TYR A 161 3.12 23.52 14.04
N CYS A 162 2.56 23.55 15.25
CA CYS A 162 3.14 24.22 16.41
C CYS A 162 3.82 23.20 17.32
N HIS A 163 5.15 23.29 17.47
CA HIS A 163 5.91 22.37 18.34
C HIS A 163 5.58 22.53 19.82
N ARG A 164 5.14 23.73 20.24
CA ARG A 164 4.79 24.00 21.64
C ARG A 164 3.49 23.32 22.08
N CYS A 165 2.47 23.33 21.24
CA CYS A 165 1.14 22.80 21.58
C CYS A 165 0.86 21.42 20.98
N GLY A 166 1.61 21.02 19.95
CA GLY A 166 1.42 19.75 19.27
C GLY A 166 0.24 19.69 18.30
N TYR A 167 -0.34 20.85 17.94
CA TYR A 167 -1.47 20.95 17.02
C TYR A 167 -1.04 21.39 15.62
N CYS A 168 -1.81 20.94 14.63
CA CYS A 168 -1.75 21.43 13.26
C CYS A 168 -2.85 22.48 13.04
N PHE A 169 -2.67 23.36 12.07
CA PHE A 169 -3.71 24.27 11.60
C PHE A 169 -3.40 24.74 10.18
N TRP A 170 -4.40 25.36 9.53
CA TRP A 170 -4.23 26.04 8.24
C TRP A 170 -4.33 27.55 8.43
N PRO A 171 -3.33 28.33 7.99
CA PRO A 171 -3.35 29.78 8.12
C PRO A 171 -4.22 30.45 7.05
N THR A 172 -4.44 29.78 5.91
CA THR A 172 -5.29 30.26 4.81
C THR A 172 -6.32 29.20 4.39
N ALA A 173 -7.39 29.67 3.74
CA ALA A 173 -8.40 28.80 3.15
C ALA A 173 -7.84 28.14 1.88
N VAL A 174 -7.61 26.82 1.92
CA VAL A 174 -7.08 26.05 0.78
C VAL A 174 -8.19 25.31 0.03
N ALA A 175 -9.26 24.94 0.75
CA ALA A 175 -10.41 24.23 0.21
C ALA A 175 -11.66 24.54 1.04
N THR A 176 -12.84 24.35 0.45
CA THR A 176 -14.13 24.51 1.11
C THR A 176 -14.33 23.44 2.19
N GLY A 177 -14.82 23.84 3.36
CA GLY A 177 -15.09 22.93 4.48
C GLY A 177 -13.89 22.58 5.35
N ILE A 178 -12.72 23.19 5.11
CA ILE A 178 -11.54 23.05 5.98
C ILE A 178 -11.59 24.11 7.08
N PRO A 179 -11.35 23.72 8.35
CA PRO A 179 -11.33 24.68 9.45
C PRO A 179 -10.09 25.60 9.33
N ILE A 180 -10.34 26.90 9.17
CA ILE A 180 -9.31 27.93 9.06
C ILE A 180 -8.93 28.39 10.46
N ARG A 181 -7.63 28.42 10.77
CA ARG A 181 -7.10 28.85 12.08
C ARG A 181 -7.77 28.17 13.27
N GLN A 182 -8.15 26.91 13.14
CA GLN A 182 -8.55 26.10 14.28
C GLN A 182 -7.46 25.08 14.58
N PRO A 183 -7.10 24.87 15.86
CA PRO A 183 -6.16 23.83 16.24
C PRO A 183 -6.81 22.46 16.02
N VAL A 184 -6.16 21.61 15.24
CA VAL A 184 -6.55 20.22 15.00
C VAL A 184 -5.42 19.28 15.44
N SER A 185 -5.80 18.11 15.96
CA SER A 185 -4.83 17.06 16.29
C SER A 185 -4.12 16.56 15.04
N THR A 186 -2.94 15.95 15.18
CA THR A 186 -2.21 15.38 14.03
C THR A 186 -3.01 14.27 13.33
N ALA A 187 -3.82 13.52 14.09
CA ALA A 187 -4.69 12.48 13.56
C ALA A 187 -5.85 13.07 12.74
N ASP A 188 -6.51 14.11 13.25
CA ASP A 188 -7.60 14.80 12.55
C ASP A 188 -7.10 15.54 11.32
N PHE A 189 -5.92 16.17 11.41
CA PHE A 189 -5.25 16.79 10.28
C PHE A 189 -5.03 15.77 9.15
N THR A 190 -4.45 14.62 9.46
CA THR A 190 -4.19 13.56 8.48
C THR A 190 -5.50 13.02 7.88
N ARG A 191 -6.53 12.86 8.71
CA ARG A 191 -7.86 12.45 8.25
C ARG A 191 -8.45 13.45 7.25
N LEU A 192 -8.42 14.74 7.55
CA LEU A 192 -8.90 15.81 6.66
C LEU A 192 -8.12 15.85 5.33
N VAL A 193 -6.79 15.70 5.39
CA VAL A 193 -5.92 15.60 4.20
C VAL A 193 -6.30 14.41 3.33
N TRP A 194 -6.50 13.23 3.94
CA TRP A 194 -6.86 12.02 3.22
C TRP A 194 -8.30 12.05 2.67
N ASP A 195 -9.21 12.75 3.35
CA ASP A 195 -10.58 12.99 2.88
C ASP A 195 -10.57 13.88 1.63
N ALA A 196 -9.74 14.92 1.60
CA ALA A 196 -9.53 15.74 0.41
C ALA A 196 -8.97 14.93 -0.78
N GLY A 197 -8.08 13.96 -0.50
CA GLY A 197 -7.58 12.99 -1.49
C GLY A 197 -8.57 11.88 -1.88
N ARG A 198 -9.72 11.78 -1.20
CA ARG A 198 -10.68 10.67 -1.32
C ARG A 198 -10.03 9.30 -1.16
N TYR A 199 -9.06 9.20 -0.25
CA TYR A 199 -8.32 7.96 -0.01
C TYR A 199 -9.12 6.93 0.78
N HIS A 200 -10.10 7.39 1.56
CA HIS A 200 -10.96 6.50 2.32
C HIS A 200 -11.87 5.69 1.38
N LYS A 201 -11.81 4.36 1.50
CA LYS A 201 -13.05 3.58 1.34
C LYS A 201 -13.98 4.05 2.44
N ARG A 202 -15.28 4.25 2.16
CA ARG A 202 -16.30 4.31 3.22
C ARG A 202 -16.02 3.14 4.17
N GLN A 203 -15.44 3.42 5.33
CA GLN A 203 -15.69 2.57 6.48
C GLN A 203 -17.19 2.76 6.68
N THR A 204 -17.98 1.80 6.23
CA THR A 204 -19.33 1.64 6.78
C THR A 204 -19.13 1.62 8.27
N THR A 205 -19.51 2.73 8.89
CA THR A 205 -19.70 2.89 10.32
C THR A 205 -20.45 1.66 10.82
N HIS A 206 -19.73 0.69 11.38
CA HIS A 206 -20.33 -0.13 12.41
C HIS A 206 -20.49 0.80 13.62
N PRO A 207 -21.72 1.09 14.07
CA PRO A 207 -21.90 1.87 15.27
C PRO A 207 -21.19 1.15 16.42
N LEU A 208 -20.37 1.88 17.16
CA LEU A 208 -19.78 1.45 18.40
C LEU A 208 -20.93 1.02 19.33
N VAL A 209 -21.11 -0.27 19.52
CA VAL A 209 -21.90 -0.78 20.63
C VAL A 209 -21.09 -0.49 21.88
N SER A 210 -21.46 0.57 22.58
CA SER A 210 -21.01 0.87 23.93
C SER A 210 -21.45 -0.26 24.85
N VAL A 211 -20.54 -1.18 25.19
CA VAL A 211 -20.74 -2.08 26.32
C VAL A 211 -20.41 -1.27 27.57
N THR A 212 -21.43 -0.65 28.14
CA THR A 212 -21.39 -0.15 29.52
C THR A 212 -21.24 -1.36 30.45
N GLY A 213 -20.13 -1.40 31.18
CA GLY A 213 -19.92 -2.36 32.25
C GLY A 213 -20.88 -2.12 33.42
N ARG A 214 -21.32 -3.22 34.02
CA ARG A 214 -21.62 -3.32 35.45
C ARG A 214 -20.52 -4.15 36.09
#